data_AF-A0A7W5TJ43-F1
#
_entry.id   AF-A0A7W5TJ43-F1
#
_cell.length_a   1.000
_cell.length_b   1.000
_cell.length_c   1.000
_cell.angle_alpha   90.00
_cell.angle_beta   90.00
_cell.angle_gamma   90.00
#
_symmetry.space_group_name_H-M   'P 1'
#
loop_
_entity.id
_entity.type
_entity.pdbx_description
1 polymer ?
#
loop_
_entity_poly.entity_id
_entity_poly.type
_entity_poly.pdbx_seq_one_letter_code
_entity_poly.pdbx_strand_id
1 'polypeptide(L)' 'MSEEEFCQRFYNRLQLLLRAGRKAPVRDPETYTKAVAPSYWRELGQQGWSPEQCADHDAAFW' A
#
# COMPACT_ATOMS: atom_id res chain seq x y z
N MET A 1 -6.57 -14.67 0.10
CA MET A 1 -5.57 -13.79 -0.52
C MET A 1 -4.22 -14.12 0.09
N SER A 2 -3.19 -14.26 -0.74
CA SER A 2 -1.81 -14.44 -0.27
C SER A 2 -1.17 -13.11 0.11
N GLU A 3 -0.06 -13.14 0.86
CA GLU A 3 0.74 -11.94 1.13
C GLU A 3 1.20 -11.27 -0.17
N GLU A 4 1.61 -12.08 -1.14
CA GLU A 4 2.10 -11.60 -2.44
C GLU A 4 0.99 -10.89 -3.24
N GLU A 5 -0.21 -11.45 -3.24
CA GLU A 5 -1.39 -10.83 -3.85
C GLU A 5 -1.78 -9.53 -3.12
N PHE A 6 -1.70 -9.52 -1.78
CA PHE A 6 -1.94 -8.32 -0.99
C PHE A 6 -0.94 -7.21 -1.35
N CYS A 7 0.35 -7.53 -1.33
CA CYS A 7 1.42 -6.58 -1.64
C CYS A 7 1.28 -6.00 -3.05
N GLN A 8 0.94 -6.84 -4.04
CA GLN A 8 0.71 -6.38 -5.41
C GLN A 8 -0.49 -5.44 -5.52
N ARG A 9 -1.61 -5.74 -4.84
CA ARG A 9 -2.81 -4.89 -4.87
C ARG A 9 -2.60 -3.57 -4.11
N PHE A 10 -1.92 -3.61 -2.98
CA PHE A 10 -1.52 -2.42 -2.22
C PHE A 10 -0.66 -1.50 -3.09
N TYR A 11 0.35 -2.06 -3.77
CA TYR A 11 1.20 -1.31 -4.71
C TYR A 11 0.41 -0.68 -5.85
N ASN A 12 -0.46 -1.47 -6.50
CA ASN A 12 -1.30 -0.98 -7.59
C ASN A 12 -2.18 0.19 -7.12
N ARG A 13 -2.73 0.13 -5.90
CA ARG A 13 -3.52 1.21 -5.34
C ARG A 13 -2.70 2.47 -5.09
N LEU A 14 -1.51 2.35 -4.50
CA LEU A 14 -0.61 3.49 -4.32
C LEU A 14 -0.22 4.15 -5.65
N GLN A 15 0.05 3.36 -6.69
CA GLN A 15 0.31 3.91 -8.02
C GLN A 15 -0.86 4.73 -8.57
N LEU A 16 -2.10 4.28 -8.35
CA LEU A 16 -3.28 5.04 -8.76
C LEU A 16 -3.39 6.37 -8.00
N LEU A 17 -3.13 6.39 -6.70
CA LEU A 17 -3.14 7.61 -5.89
C LEU A 17 -2.08 8.61 -6.35
N LEU A 18 -0.87 8.13 -6.65
CA LEU A 18 0.21 8.95 -7.19
C LEU A 18 -0.16 9.55 -8.55
N ARG A 19 -0.74 8.74 -9.45
CA ARG A 19 -1.24 9.23 -10.75
C ARG A 19 -2.38 10.24 -10.61
N ALA A 20 -3.18 10.14 -9.56
CA ALA A 20 -4.22 11.10 -9.21
C ALA A 20 -3.67 12.39 -8.58
N GLY A 21 -2.35 12.54 -8.44
CA GLY A 21 -1.69 13.76 -7.96
C GLY A 21 -1.38 13.75 -6.46
N ARG A 22 -1.60 12.64 -5.76
CA ARG A 22 -1.12 12.49 -4.37
C ARG A 22 0.41 12.52 -4.38
N LYS A 23 1.01 13.32 -3.51
CA LYS A 23 2.47 13.37 -3.37
C LYS A 23 2.88 12.35 -2.33
N ALA A 24 3.75 11.41 -2.68
CA ALA A 24 4.37 10.54 -1.70
C ALA A 24 5.63 11.21 -1.12
N PRO A 25 5.96 10.94 0.16
CA PRO A 25 7.23 11.40 0.75
C PRO A 25 8.45 10.65 0.17
N VAL A 26 8.23 9.62 -0.65
CA VAL A 26 9.27 8.74 -1.19
C VAL A 26 9.51 8.98 -2.69
N ARG A 27 10.78 8.91 -3.10
CA ARG A 27 11.18 9.02 -4.53
C ARG A 27 10.85 7.79 -5.35
N ASP A 28 10.85 6.61 -4.73
CA ASP A 28 10.59 5.32 -5.38
C ASP A 28 9.44 4.59 -4.66
N PRO A 29 8.22 4.64 -5.23
CA PRO A 29 7.06 3.95 -4.70
C PRO A 29 7.22 2.43 -4.65
N GLU A 30 7.98 1.83 -5.57
CA GLU A 30 8.15 0.38 -5.63
C GLU A 30 9.00 -0.12 -4.45
N THR A 31 10.17 0.49 -4.25
CA THR A 31 11.05 0.16 -3.11
C THR A 31 10.35 0.42 -1.79
N TYR A 32 9.62 1.53 -1.68
CA TYR A 32 8.81 1.83 -0.50
C TYR A 32 7.79 0.72 -0.23
N THR A 33 6.99 0.39 -1.24
CA THR A 33 5.90 -0.57 -1.08
C THR A 33 6.40 -1.96 -0.70
N LYS A 34 7.52 -2.42 -1.28
CA LYS A 34 8.16 -3.69 -0.90
C LYS A 34 8.56 -3.73 0.58
N ALA A 35 8.89 -2.58 1.19
CA ALA A 35 9.25 -2.50 2.59
C ALA A 35 8.03 -2.46 3.54
N VAL A 36 6.98 -1.70 3.20
CA VAL A 36 5.82 -1.51 4.10
C VAL A 36 4.66 -2.49 3.89
N ALA A 37 4.37 -2.93 2.66
CA ALA A 37 3.19 -3.75 2.38
C ALA A 37 3.16 -5.08 3.15
N PRO A 38 4.28 -5.81 3.35
CA PRO A 38 4.32 -7.00 4.20
C PRO A 38 3.90 -6.75 5.66
N SER A 39 4.18 -5.56 6.20
CA SER A 39 3.78 -5.18 7.56
C SER A 39 2.28 -4.91 7.62
N TYR A 40 1.73 -4.18 6.64
CA TYR A 40 0.30 -3.97 6.51
C TYR A 40 -0.49 -5.27 6.37
N TRP A 41 0.04 -6.25 5.63
CA TRP A 41 -0.57 -7.57 5.51
C TRP A 41 -0.66 -8.28 6.87
N ARG A 42 0.45 -8.30 7.61
CA ARG A 42 0.54 -8.97 8.92
C ARG A 42 -0.31 -8.29 9.99
N GLU A 43 -0.35 -6.97 10.00
CA GLU A 43 -1.01 -6.19 11.07
C GLU A 43 -2.48 -5.92 10.78
N LEU A 44 -2.82 -5.45 9.58
CA LEU A 44 -4.17 -5.00 9.22
C LEU A 44 -4.90 -5.99 8.30
N GLY A 45 -4.17 -6.68 7.41
CA GLY A 45 -4.74 -7.73 6.56
C GLY A 45 -5.37 -8.85 7.38
N GLN A 46 -4.75 -9.22 8.51
CA GLN A 46 -5.31 -10.19 9.47
C GLN A 46 -6.52 -9.64 10.25
N GLN A 47 -6.69 -8.33 10.33
CA GLN A 47 -7.86 -7.67 10.92
C GLN A 47 -8.99 -7.46 9.90
N GLY A 48 -8.85 -8.01 8.69
CA GLY A 48 -9.87 -7.96 7.63
C GLY A 48 -9.80 -6.73 6.73
N TRP A 49 -8.77 -5.89 6.85
CA TRP A 49 -8.58 -4.76 5.94
C TRP A 49 -8.16 -5.24 4.55
N SER A 50 -8.73 -4.62 3.52
CA SER A 50 -8.31 -4.85 2.14
C SER A 50 -6.96 -4.14 1.85
N PRO A 51 -6.18 -4.61 0.86
CA PRO A 51 -4.96 -3.93 0.44
C PRO A 51 -5.20 -2.48 0.05
N GLU A 52 -6.34 -2.19 -0.57
CA GLU A 52 -6.71 -0.83 -0.97
C GLU A 52 -7.04 0.06 0.23
N GLN A 53 -7.72 -0.46 1.24
CA GLN A 53 -7.97 0.28 2.49
C GLN A 53 -6.66 0.62 3.21
N CYS A 54 -5.72 -0.32 3.26
CA CYS A 54 -4.40 -0.08 3.83
C CYS A 54 -3.62 0.97 3.03
N ALA A 55 -3.66 0.90 1.69
CA ALA A 55 -2.99 1.86 0.83
C ALA A 55 -3.61 3.28 0.94
N ASP A 56 -4.94 3.38 1.02
CA ASP A 56 -5.63 4.65 1.22
C ASP A 56 -5.33 5.25 2.60
N HIS A 57 -5.25 4.41 3.64
CA HIS A 57 -4.86 4.82 4.99
C HIS A 57 -3.42 5.31 5.05
N ASP A 58 -2.49 4.55 4.48
CA ASP A 58 -1.08 4.93 4.40
C ASP A 58 -0.90 6.27 3.67
N ALA A 59 -1.54 6.42 2.50
CA ALA A 59 -1.48 7.62 1.71
C ALA A 59 -2.15 8.84 2.33
N ALA A 60 -3.03 8.65 3.33
CA ALA A 60 -3.62 9.76 4.08
C ALA A 60 -2.58 10.52 4.92
N PHE A 61 -1.46 9.87 5.26
CA PHE A 61 -0.33 10.45 6.00
C PHE A 61 0.79 10.97 5.10
N TRP A 62 0.60 10.93 3.77
CA TRP A 62 1.49 11.51 2.78
C TRP A 62 1.10 12.96 2.43
#